data_AF-A0A4Q5R060-F1
#
_entry.id   AF-A0A4Q5R060-F1
#
_cell.length_a   1.000
_cell.length_b   1.000
_cell.length_c   1.000
_cell.angle_alpha   90.00
_cell.angle_beta   90.00
_cell.angle_gamma   90.00
#
_symmetry.space_group_name_H-M   'P 1'
#
loop_
_entity.id
_entity.type
_entity.pdbx_description
1 polymer ?
#
loop_
_entity_poly.entity_id
_entity_poly.type
_entity_poly.pdbx_seq_one_letter_code
_entity_poly.pdbx_strand_id
1 'polypeptide(L)'
;MAYSSRSLYAAILPLAFLAAPVPASAQLVAFPGAEGFGRLATGGRGGQVVEVTTLSDAGPGSFRDAFAQYPGQPITIVFRVGGLIELRSALKPTRSNVTIAGQTAPGDGICLKNYSLKLHGTNLIVRYLRSRPGNLSGANVSGVYGLNMENCQNFIVDHCSFSWSIEETATFYDNKYSTVQWCVVSESLNSSFNGKGDHGYAGVWGGQYASYHHNLIAHHHSRAIRFNGARAHDTTAVVDYRNNVIYNWGNMYAAYGNEVVIPGGRGQLNLINNYYKGGPATPAAKAAVLFS
;
A
#
# COMPACT_ATOMS: atom_id res chain seq x y z
N MET A 1 -90.16 28.34 -21.51
CA MET A 1 -88.75 28.76 -21.54
C MET A 1 -88.03 28.11 -20.38
N ALA A 2 -87.21 27.10 -20.63
CA ALA A 2 -86.31 26.51 -19.65
C ALA A 2 -85.01 26.15 -20.39
N TYR A 3 -83.95 26.92 -20.16
CA TYR A 3 -82.62 26.67 -20.69
C TYR A 3 -81.90 25.69 -19.75
N SER A 4 -81.58 24.50 -20.27
CA SER A 4 -80.74 23.49 -19.61
C SER A 4 -79.27 23.79 -19.94
N SER A 5 -78.52 24.35 -18.98
CA SER A 5 -77.07 24.49 -19.06
C SER A 5 -76.38 23.14 -18.84
N ARG A 6 -75.64 22.66 -19.84
CA ARG A 6 -74.73 21.52 -19.68
C ARG A 6 -73.32 22.07 -19.45
N SER A 7 -72.81 21.95 -18.23
CA SER A 7 -71.41 22.23 -17.91
C SER A 7 -70.53 21.06 -18.36
N LEU A 8 -69.62 21.31 -19.31
CA LEU A 8 -68.55 20.39 -19.71
C LEU A 8 -67.43 20.45 -18.66
N TYR A 9 -67.26 19.39 -17.88
CA TYR A 9 -66.07 19.22 -17.04
C TYR A 9 -64.95 18.63 -17.90
N ALA A 10 -63.92 19.44 -18.19
CA ALA A 10 -62.68 18.95 -18.78
C ALA A 10 -61.88 18.19 -17.72
N ALA A 11 -61.75 16.87 -17.87
CA ALA A 11 -60.90 16.05 -17.02
C ALA A 11 -59.42 16.32 -17.36
N ILE A 12 -58.73 17.05 -16.48
CA ILE A 12 -57.27 17.20 -16.54
C ILE A 12 -56.67 15.93 -15.92
N LEU A 13 -56.23 15.00 -16.78
CA LEU A 13 -55.44 13.84 -16.36
C LEU A 13 -54.05 14.33 -15.92
N PRO A 14 -53.60 14.05 -14.68
CA PRO A 14 -52.25 14.38 -14.27
C PRO A 14 -51.26 13.50 -15.04
N LEU A 15 -50.38 14.12 -15.80
CA LEU A 15 -49.28 13.45 -16.48
C LEU A 15 -48.27 12.99 -15.41
N ALA A 16 -48.38 11.74 -14.99
CA ALA A 16 -47.40 11.12 -14.10
C ALA A 16 -46.08 10.94 -14.85
N PHE A 17 -45.11 11.82 -14.61
CA PHE A 17 -43.73 11.61 -15.03
C PHE A 17 -43.19 10.38 -14.28
N LEU A 18 -43.14 9.23 -14.96
CA LEU A 18 -42.34 8.08 -14.54
C LEU A 18 -40.87 8.47 -14.64
N ALA A 19 -40.28 8.92 -13.53
CA ALA A 19 -38.84 9.07 -13.42
C ALA A 19 -38.21 7.68 -13.53
N ALA A 20 -37.52 7.40 -14.64
CA ALA A 20 -36.75 6.18 -14.79
C ALA A 20 -35.69 6.12 -13.68
N PRO A 21 -35.52 4.98 -12.99
CA PRO A 21 -34.50 4.86 -11.96
C PRO A 21 -33.13 5.05 -12.60
N VAL A 22 -32.44 6.12 -12.20
CA VAL A 22 -31.03 6.32 -12.55
C VAL A 22 -30.26 5.21 -11.84
N PRO A 23 -29.53 4.33 -12.55
CA PRO A 23 -28.75 3.29 -11.90
C PRO A 23 -27.69 3.96 -11.03
N ALA A 24 -27.82 3.82 -9.72
CA ALA A 24 -26.79 4.20 -8.78
C ALA A 24 -25.60 3.27 -8.99
N SER A 25 -24.59 3.71 -9.73
CA SER A 25 -23.32 2.99 -9.86
C SER A 25 -22.55 3.14 -8.54
N ALA A 26 -22.72 2.20 -7.63
CA ALA A 26 -21.91 2.13 -6.43
C ALA A 26 -20.44 1.94 -6.84
N GLN A 27 -19.55 2.82 -6.36
CA GLN A 27 -18.15 2.76 -6.73
C GLN A 27 -17.53 1.44 -6.27
N LEU A 28 -17.13 0.59 -7.23
CA LEU A 28 -16.62 -0.74 -6.96
C LEU A 28 -15.23 -0.65 -6.31
N VAL A 29 -15.12 -1.17 -5.08
CA VAL A 29 -13.86 -1.33 -4.34
C VAL A 29 -12.83 -2.14 -5.13
N ALA A 30 -11.55 -2.02 -4.79
CA ALA A 30 -10.41 -2.63 -5.48
C ALA A 30 -10.58 -4.15 -5.64
N PHE A 31 -10.99 -4.81 -4.56
CA PHE A 31 -11.30 -6.24 -4.46
C PHE A 31 -12.20 -6.48 -3.22
N PRO A 32 -12.89 -7.62 -3.11
CA PRO A 32 -13.64 -7.95 -1.89
C PRO A 32 -12.73 -7.94 -0.65
N GLY A 33 -13.11 -7.15 0.37
CA GLY A 33 -12.29 -6.94 1.58
C GLY A 33 -11.27 -5.80 1.50
N ALA A 34 -11.26 -5.01 0.43
CA ALA A 34 -10.48 -3.76 0.38
C ALA A 34 -11.13 -2.69 1.27
N GLU A 35 -10.38 -2.19 2.25
CA GLU A 35 -10.83 -1.20 3.23
C GLU A 35 -9.93 0.05 3.26
N GLY A 36 -10.32 1.04 4.08
CA GLY A 36 -9.53 2.25 4.26
C GLY A 36 -9.56 3.22 3.07
N PHE A 37 -8.64 4.16 3.05
CA PHE A 37 -8.62 5.26 2.07
C PHE A 37 -8.20 4.83 0.66
N GLY A 38 -7.41 3.76 0.51
CA GLY A 38 -6.99 3.19 -0.77
C GLY A 38 -7.99 2.18 -1.39
N ARG A 39 -9.11 1.88 -0.72
CA ARG A 39 -10.06 0.83 -1.16
C ARG A 39 -10.67 1.04 -2.54
N LEU A 40 -10.59 2.24 -3.10
CA LEU A 40 -11.18 2.60 -4.39
C LEU A 40 -10.17 2.58 -5.54
N ALA A 41 -8.92 2.18 -5.30
CA ALA A 41 -7.96 1.92 -6.36
C ALA A 41 -8.54 0.91 -7.35
N THR A 42 -8.46 1.21 -8.65
CA THR A 42 -8.95 0.32 -9.71
C THR A 42 -7.82 -0.51 -10.33
N GLY A 43 -6.56 -0.08 -10.14
CA GLY A 43 -5.39 -0.77 -10.68
C GLY A 43 -5.48 -0.96 -12.20
N GLY A 44 -5.30 -2.21 -12.65
CA GLY A 44 -5.37 -2.61 -14.05
C GLY A 44 -6.77 -2.94 -14.58
N ARG A 45 -7.85 -2.64 -13.85
CA ARG A 45 -9.23 -2.99 -14.23
C ARG A 45 -9.58 -2.47 -15.63
N GLY A 46 -10.16 -3.35 -16.46
CA GLY A 46 -10.52 -3.03 -17.85
C GLY A 46 -9.33 -2.95 -18.83
N GLY A 47 -8.12 -3.21 -18.35
CA GLY A 47 -6.89 -3.18 -19.12
C GLY A 47 -6.45 -4.53 -19.66
N GLN A 48 -5.16 -4.61 -20.01
CA GLN A 48 -4.54 -5.81 -20.55
C GLN A 48 -4.07 -6.73 -19.43
N VAL A 49 -4.06 -8.05 -19.69
CA VAL A 49 -3.45 -9.03 -18.80
C VAL A 49 -2.03 -9.28 -19.30
N VAL A 50 -1.05 -9.12 -18.42
CA VAL A 50 0.36 -9.35 -18.70
C VAL A 50 0.84 -10.55 -17.90
N GLU A 51 1.36 -11.56 -18.58
CA GLU A 51 1.78 -12.81 -17.94
C GLU A 51 3.29 -12.82 -17.68
N VAL A 52 3.67 -13.04 -16.41
CA VAL A 52 5.04 -13.39 -16.03
C VAL A 52 5.21 -14.89 -16.18
N THR A 53 6.06 -15.31 -17.12
CA THR A 53 6.27 -16.70 -17.51
C THR A 53 7.67 -17.22 -17.21
N THR A 54 8.55 -16.37 -16.67
CA THR A 54 9.91 -16.75 -16.28
C THR A 54 10.33 -16.10 -14.97
N LEU A 55 11.20 -16.79 -14.23
CA LEU A 55 11.83 -16.29 -12.99
C LEU A 55 13.09 -15.45 -13.25
N SER A 56 13.52 -15.33 -14.51
CA SER A 56 14.60 -14.42 -14.90
C SER A 56 14.27 -12.98 -14.51
N ASP A 57 15.26 -12.19 -14.09
CA ASP A 57 15.06 -10.77 -13.77
C ASP A 57 14.59 -9.95 -14.98
N ALA A 58 15.14 -10.20 -16.16
CA ALA A 58 14.92 -9.41 -17.37
C ALA A 58 14.72 -10.30 -18.60
N GLY A 59 14.22 -9.68 -19.68
CA GLY A 59 13.88 -10.33 -20.93
C GLY A 59 12.39 -10.68 -21.04
N PRO A 60 11.93 -11.08 -22.23
CA PRO A 60 10.51 -11.35 -22.48
C PRO A 60 9.89 -12.29 -21.45
N GLY A 61 8.72 -11.90 -20.92
CA GLY A 61 7.97 -12.69 -19.94
C GLY A 61 8.49 -12.58 -18.51
N SER A 62 9.51 -11.76 -18.24
CA SER A 62 9.95 -11.49 -16.87
C SER A 62 9.02 -10.52 -16.15
N PHE A 63 9.08 -10.51 -14.81
CA PHE A 63 8.33 -9.52 -14.02
C PHE A 63 8.77 -8.08 -14.31
N ARG A 64 10.04 -7.85 -14.64
CA ARG A 64 10.55 -6.53 -15.05
C ARG A 64 10.00 -6.12 -16.41
N ASP A 65 10.00 -7.04 -17.37
CA ASP A 65 9.46 -6.83 -18.72
C ASP A 65 7.96 -6.51 -18.68
N ALA A 66 7.21 -7.13 -17.76
CA ALA A 66 5.78 -6.90 -17.61
C ALA A 66 5.40 -5.41 -17.44
N PHE A 67 6.23 -4.61 -16.76
CA PHE A 67 5.99 -3.16 -16.59
C PHE A 67 6.24 -2.34 -17.85
N ALA A 68 6.92 -2.89 -18.87
CA ALA A 68 7.15 -2.22 -20.16
C ALA A 68 6.06 -2.55 -21.20
N GLN A 69 5.28 -3.62 -20.99
CA GLN A 69 4.27 -4.06 -21.94
C GLN A 69 3.05 -3.11 -21.99
N TYR A 70 2.43 -2.97 -23.16
CA TYR A 70 1.23 -2.13 -23.36
C TYR A 70 1.38 -0.70 -22.80
N PRO A 71 2.35 0.10 -23.28
CA PRO A 71 2.61 1.43 -22.72
C PRO A 71 1.36 2.30 -22.72
N GLY A 72 1.11 3.00 -21.61
CA GLY A 72 -0.06 3.87 -21.41
C GLY A 72 -1.37 3.16 -21.08
N GLN A 73 -1.44 1.83 -21.20
CA GLN A 73 -2.65 1.07 -20.89
C GLN A 73 -2.64 0.58 -19.43
N PRO A 74 -3.82 0.49 -18.77
CA PRO A 74 -3.95 -0.27 -17.53
C PRO A 74 -3.53 -1.72 -17.73
N ILE A 75 -2.82 -2.29 -16.76
CA ILE A 75 -2.37 -3.69 -16.84
C ILE A 75 -2.61 -4.45 -15.54
N THR A 76 -3.02 -5.70 -15.67
CA THR A 76 -3.04 -6.68 -14.58
C THR A 76 -1.93 -7.69 -14.83
N ILE A 77 -0.89 -7.64 -14.01
CA ILE A 77 0.23 -8.58 -14.03
C ILE A 77 -0.18 -9.83 -13.26
N VAL A 78 -0.14 -10.97 -13.94
CA VAL A 78 -0.39 -12.31 -13.39
C VAL A 78 0.85 -13.18 -13.54
N PHE A 79 0.99 -14.20 -12.71
CA PHE A 79 2.17 -15.06 -12.67
C PHE A 79 1.80 -16.48 -13.10
N ARG A 80 2.48 -16.99 -14.13
CA ARG A 80 2.40 -18.40 -14.58
C ARG A 80 3.49 -19.27 -13.95
N VAL A 81 4.42 -18.64 -13.23
CA VAL A 81 5.52 -19.28 -12.51
C VAL A 81 5.52 -18.83 -11.04
N GLY A 82 5.94 -19.71 -10.15
CA GLY A 82 6.15 -19.43 -8.73
C GLY A 82 7.62 -19.67 -8.37
N GLY A 83 8.09 -19.05 -7.29
CA GLY A 83 9.47 -19.18 -6.84
C GLY A 83 10.19 -17.85 -6.59
N LEU A 84 11.51 -17.87 -6.73
CA LEU A 84 12.37 -16.71 -6.47
C LEU A 84 12.73 -16.01 -7.78
N ILE A 85 12.51 -14.69 -7.83
CA ILE A 85 13.08 -13.82 -8.86
C ILE A 85 14.31 -13.14 -8.25
N GLU A 86 15.48 -13.52 -8.74
CA GLU A 86 16.75 -12.92 -8.33
C GLU A 86 17.00 -11.65 -9.14
N LEU A 87 16.66 -10.50 -8.56
CA LEU A 87 16.88 -9.21 -9.23
C LEU A 87 18.39 -8.99 -9.44
N ARG A 88 18.76 -8.36 -10.57
CA ARG A 88 20.14 -7.93 -10.85
C ARG A 88 20.34 -6.42 -10.64
N SER A 89 19.25 -5.70 -10.41
CA SER A 89 19.23 -4.27 -10.07
C SER A 89 17.89 -3.94 -9.40
N ALA A 90 17.78 -2.76 -8.77
CA ALA A 90 16.51 -2.29 -8.22
C ALA A 90 15.39 -2.36 -9.28
N LEU A 91 14.26 -2.97 -8.93
CA LEU A 91 13.06 -2.95 -9.74
C LEU A 91 12.26 -1.71 -9.37
N LYS A 92 12.34 -0.68 -10.22
CA LYS A 92 11.82 0.66 -9.95
C LYS A 92 10.96 1.24 -11.07
N PRO A 93 9.87 0.57 -11.48
CA PRO A 93 9.00 1.10 -12.54
C PRO A 93 8.27 2.37 -12.08
N THR A 94 8.19 3.35 -12.98
CA THR A 94 7.27 4.49 -12.87
C THR A 94 6.09 4.23 -13.80
N ARG A 95 4.99 3.71 -13.25
CA ARG A 95 3.81 3.32 -14.03
C ARG A 95 2.55 3.41 -13.19
N SER A 96 1.47 3.88 -13.81
CA SER A 96 0.15 4.00 -13.19
C SER A 96 -0.83 2.96 -13.74
N ASN A 97 -1.93 2.72 -13.04
CA ASN A 97 -3.00 1.79 -13.42
C ASN A 97 -2.51 0.33 -13.52
N VAL A 98 -1.86 -0.15 -12.45
CA VAL A 98 -1.27 -1.50 -12.40
C VAL A 98 -1.88 -2.30 -11.27
N THR A 99 -2.30 -3.53 -11.57
CA THR A 99 -2.56 -4.57 -10.56
C THR A 99 -1.46 -5.61 -10.63
N ILE A 100 -0.77 -5.86 -9.52
CA ILE A 100 0.14 -6.99 -9.34
C ILE A 100 -0.62 -8.07 -8.56
N ALA A 101 -1.07 -9.10 -9.26
CA ALA A 101 -1.90 -10.17 -8.69
C ALA A 101 -1.05 -11.38 -8.29
N GLY A 102 -0.26 -11.26 -7.22
CA GLY A 102 0.67 -12.29 -6.76
C GLY A 102 0.01 -13.64 -6.43
N GLN A 103 -1.27 -13.64 -6.07
CA GLN A 103 -2.04 -14.85 -5.76
C GLN A 103 -2.26 -15.77 -6.98
N THR A 104 -1.93 -15.31 -8.19
CA THR A 104 -1.99 -16.13 -9.41
C THR A 104 -0.77 -17.04 -9.57
N ALA A 105 0.33 -16.76 -8.87
CA ALA A 105 1.53 -17.59 -8.93
C ALA A 105 1.24 -19.01 -8.37
N PRO A 106 1.69 -20.08 -9.05
CA PRO A 106 1.54 -21.44 -8.55
C PRO A 106 2.42 -21.71 -7.31
N GLY A 107 2.11 -22.80 -6.60
CA GLY A 107 2.88 -23.27 -5.44
C GLY A 107 2.89 -22.26 -4.30
N ASP A 108 4.07 -22.01 -3.73
CA ASP A 108 4.25 -21.10 -2.58
C ASP A 108 4.22 -19.60 -2.96
N GLY A 109 3.86 -19.29 -4.21
CA GLY A 109 3.78 -17.93 -4.74
C GLY A 109 5.14 -17.36 -5.17
N ILE A 110 5.19 -16.04 -5.36
CA ILE A 110 6.36 -15.34 -5.92
C ILE A 110 7.11 -14.54 -4.84
N CYS A 111 8.44 -14.53 -4.90
CA CYS A 111 9.29 -13.74 -4.00
C CYS A 111 10.44 -13.08 -4.75
N LEU A 112 10.65 -11.79 -4.51
CA LEU A 112 11.81 -11.04 -5.03
C LEU A 112 12.96 -11.10 -4.03
N LYS A 113 14.21 -11.14 -4.52
CA LYS A 113 15.42 -11.03 -3.70
C LYS A 113 16.52 -10.19 -4.36
N ASN A 114 17.61 -9.96 -3.62
CA ASN A 114 18.83 -9.23 -3.97
C ASN A 114 18.73 -7.70 -4.03
N TYR A 115 17.67 -7.14 -4.64
CA TYR A 115 17.53 -5.68 -4.78
C TYR A 115 16.13 -5.18 -4.40
N SER A 116 16.00 -3.87 -4.26
CA SER A 116 14.74 -3.23 -3.87
C SER A 116 13.64 -3.37 -4.90
N LEU A 117 12.42 -3.52 -4.39
CA LEU A 117 11.21 -3.16 -5.10
C LEU A 117 10.82 -1.72 -4.75
N LYS A 118 10.74 -0.84 -5.74
CA LYS A 118 10.25 0.53 -5.59
C LYS A 118 9.14 0.74 -6.60
N LEU A 119 7.93 1.03 -6.16
CA LEU A 119 6.80 1.26 -7.07
C LEU A 119 6.45 2.74 -7.03
N HIS A 120 6.39 3.36 -8.20
CA HIS A 120 6.02 4.77 -8.36
C HIS A 120 4.87 4.90 -9.36
N GLY A 121 3.89 5.73 -9.04
CA GLY A 121 2.75 6.00 -9.90
C GLY A 121 1.46 6.23 -9.10
N THR A 122 0.35 6.30 -9.83
CA THR A 122 -1.00 6.39 -9.26
C THR A 122 -1.83 5.17 -9.64
N ASN A 123 -2.84 4.85 -8.84
CA ASN A 123 -3.79 3.77 -9.12
C ASN A 123 -3.12 2.39 -9.17
N LEU A 124 -2.64 1.93 -8.02
CA LEU A 124 -1.87 0.69 -7.89
C LEU A 124 -2.55 -0.30 -6.94
N ILE A 125 -2.60 -1.57 -7.32
CA ILE A 125 -3.03 -2.67 -6.46
C ILE A 125 -1.88 -3.68 -6.38
N VAL A 126 -1.40 -4.00 -5.18
CA VAL A 126 -0.33 -4.99 -4.97
C VAL A 126 -0.83 -6.03 -3.99
N ARG A 127 -0.91 -7.30 -4.41
CA ARG A 127 -1.39 -8.37 -3.53
C ARG A 127 -0.53 -9.61 -3.56
N TYR A 128 -0.40 -10.29 -2.42
CA TYR A 128 0.23 -11.62 -2.29
C TYR A 128 1.65 -11.71 -2.88
N LEU A 129 2.41 -10.62 -2.79
CA LEU A 129 3.80 -10.53 -3.22
C LEU A 129 4.73 -10.64 -2.01
N ARG A 130 5.89 -11.28 -2.19
CA ARG A 130 6.96 -11.28 -1.20
C ARG A 130 8.19 -10.54 -1.73
N SER A 131 8.87 -9.76 -0.88
CA SER A 131 10.14 -9.11 -1.23
C SER A 131 11.13 -9.18 -0.08
N ARG A 132 12.29 -9.78 -0.35
CA ARG A 132 13.36 -10.04 0.61
C ARG A 132 14.73 -9.73 -0.02
N PRO A 133 15.08 -8.45 -0.18
CA PRO A 133 16.31 -8.06 -0.88
C PRO A 133 17.56 -8.69 -0.26
N GLY A 134 17.61 -8.86 1.06
CA GLY A 134 18.77 -9.43 1.73
C GLY A 134 20.02 -8.57 1.55
N ASN A 135 21.17 -9.17 1.79
CA ASN A 135 22.48 -8.50 1.79
C ASN A 135 23.47 -9.07 0.74
N LEU A 136 23.07 -10.09 -0.02
CA LEU A 136 23.94 -10.82 -0.93
C LEU A 136 24.28 -10.07 -2.22
N SER A 137 23.52 -9.04 -2.60
CA SER A 137 23.82 -8.24 -3.78
C SER A 137 25.09 -7.40 -3.64
N GLY A 138 25.68 -7.32 -2.43
CA GLY A 138 26.82 -6.44 -2.16
C GLY A 138 26.47 -4.96 -2.35
N ALA A 139 25.17 -4.63 -2.44
CA ALA A 139 24.66 -3.26 -2.46
C ALA A 139 24.93 -2.60 -1.09
N ASN A 140 26.18 -2.17 -0.90
CA ASN A 140 26.70 -1.40 0.23
C ASN A 140 26.22 0.06 0.11
N VAL A 141 24.92 0.26 0.02
CA VAL A 141 24.32 1.57 -0.17
C VAL A 141 23.10 1.71 0.73
N SER A 142 22.99 2.88 1.35
CA SER A 142 21.73 3.34 1.89
C SER A 142 20.61 3.16 0.85
N GLY A 143 19.42 2.79 1.32
CA GLY A 143 18.24 2.70 0.47
C GLY A 143 17.98 1.35 -0.22
N VAL A 144 18.31 0.22 0.43
CA VAL A 144 17.80 -1.11 0.05
C VAL A 144 16.52 -1.42 0.82
N TYR A 145 15.39 -1.38 0.11
CA TYR A 145 14.04 -1.55 0.66
C TYR A 145 13.44 -2.91 0.33
N GLY A 146 12.57 -3.43 1.20
CA GLY A 146 11.68 -4.55 0.82
C GLY A 146 10.62 -4.07 -0.17
N LEU A 147 9.89 -3.01 0.19
CA LEU A 147 9.03 -2.22 -0.68
C LEU A 147 9.17 -0.72 -0.33
N ASN A 148 9.33 0.12 -1.35
CA ASN A 148 9.21 1.57 -1.21
C ASN A 148 8.09 2.08 -2.14
N MET A 149 7.16 2.83 -1.56
CA MET A 149 6.14 3.58 -2.29
C MET A 149 6.06 4.99 -1.68
N GLU A 150 6.73 5.93 -2.33
CA GLU A 150 6.81 7.33 -1.95
C GLU A 150 6.26 8.18 -3.08
N ASN A 151 5.59 9.30 -2.76
CA ASN A 151 4.98 10.19 -3.76
C ASN A 151 3.95 9.48 -4.67
N CYS A 152 3.24 8.49 -4.13
CA CYS A 152 2.23 7.69 -4.83
C CYS A 152 0.81 8.11 -4.45
N GLN A 153 -0.16 7.81 -5.32
CA GLN A 153 -1.57 8.13 -5.08
C GLN A 153 -2.49 6.96 -5.41
N ASN A 154 -3.61 6.85 -4.67
CA ASN A 154 -4.70 5.91 -4.93
C ASN A 154 -4.18 4.48 -5.03
N PHE A 155 -3.69 3.91 -3.93
CA PHE A 155 -3.16 2.56 -3.95
C PHE A 155 -3.57 1.72 -2.77
N ILE A 156 -3.53 0.40 -2.95
CA ILE A 156 -3.70 -0.57 -1.89
C ILE A 156 -2.65 -1.69 -1.97
N VAL A 157 -2.00 -1.94 -0.84
CA VAL A 157 -1.10 -3.08 -0.63
C VAL A 157 -1.77 -4.04 0.34
N ASP A 158 -1.97 -5.28 -0.06
CA ASP A 158 -2.77 -6.25 0.68
C ASP A 158 -2.12 -7.65 0.68
N HIS A 159 -2.11 -8.34 1.82
CA HIS A 159 -1.58 -9.71 1.94
C HIS A 159 -0.14 -9.90 1.43
N CYS A 160 0.70 -8.87 1.52
CA CYS A 160 2.10 -8.95 1.11
C CYS A 160 3.02 -9.25 2.30
N SER A 161 4.21 -9.78 2.03
CA SER A 161 5.23 -10.02 3.07
C SER A 161 6.58 -9.44 2.68
N PHE A 162 7.13 -8.59 3.52
CA PHE A 162 8.37 -7.87 3.30
C PHE A 162 9.34 -8.15 4.46
N SER A 163 10.58 -8.52 4.13
CA SER A 163 11.60 -8.81 5.15
C SER A 163 13.01 -8.53 4.66
N TRP A 164 13.99 -8.58 5.55
CA TRP A 164 15.42 -8.61 5.25
C TRP A 164 15.91 -7.44 4.38
N SER A 165 15.37 -6.24 4.62
CA SER A 165 15.88 -4.98 4.06
C SER A 165 17.08 -4.45 4.83
N ILE A 166 17.89 -3.58 4.21
CA ILE A 166 19.05 -2.92 4.85
C ILE A 166 18.72 -1.46 5.23
N GLU A 167 17.73 -0.85 4.58
CA GLU A 167 17.17 0.45 4.98
C GLU A 167 15.83 0.20 5.69
N GLU A 168 14.72 0.30 4.96
CA GLU A 168 13.37 0.13 5.50
C GLU A 168 12.65 -1.02 4.79
N THR A 169 11.97 -1.85 5.57
CA THR A 169 11.33 -3.07 5.06
C THR A 169 10.11 -2.76 4.20
N ALA A 170 9.23 -1.87 4.64
CA ALA A 170 8.08 -1.40 3.89
C ALA A 170 7.81 0.07 4.22
N THR A 171 8.04 0.95 3.26
CA THR A 171 7.97 2.41 3.45
C THR A 171 6.88 3.02 2.58
N PHE A 172 6.05 3.87 3.21
CA PHE A 172 4.87 4.49 2.62
C PHE A 172 4.72 5.93 3.14
N TYR A 173 5.27 6.94 2.47
CA TYR A 173 5.08 8.34 2.89
C TYR A 173 4.99 9.29 1.70
N ASP A 174 4.57 10.53 1.96
CA ASP A 174 4.23 11.52 0.93
C ASP A 174 3.20 10.98 -0.08
N ASN A 175 2.23 10.21 0.42
CA ASN A 175 1.26 9.47 -0.39
C ASN A 175 -0.16 10.04 -0.23
N LYS A 176 -1.06 9.77 -1.18
CA LYS A 176 -2.47 10.21 -1.08
C LYS A 176 -3.47 9.12 -1.38
N TYR A 177 -4.51 8.96 -0.55
CA TYR A 177 -5.52 7.90 -0.68
C TYR A 177 -4.90 6.50 -0.76
N SER A 178 -4.28 6.07 0.34
CA SER A 178 -3.57 4.80 0.41
C SER A 178 -4.13 3.87 1.48
N THR A 179 -4.02 2.56 1.24
CA THR A 179 -4.24 1.53 2.26
C THR A 179 -3.09 0.52 2.25
N VAL A 180 -2.60 0.14 3.42
CA VAL A 180 -1.77 -1.06 3.63
C VAL A 180 -2.49 -1.94 4.64
N GLN A 181 -2.89 -3.14 4.20
CA GLN A 181 -3.68 -4.06 5.00
C GLN A 181 -3.18 -5.49 4.96
N TRP A 182 -3.36 -6.24 6.06
CA TRP A 182 -3.07 -7.68 6.13
C TRP A 182 -1.65 -8.06 5.69
N CYS A 183 -0.69 -7.14 5.83
CA CYS A 183 0.70 -7.38 5.43
C CYS A 183 1.55 -7.84 6.62
N VAL A 184 2.63 -8.56 6.30
CA VAL A 184 3.70 -8.88 7.24
C VAL A 184 4.92 -8.04 6.88
N VAL A 185 5.40 -7.24 7.82
CA VAL A 185 6.61 -6.45 7.72
C VAL A 185 7.50 -6.89 8.86
N SER A 186 8.59 -7.60 8.56
CA SER A 186 9.36 -8.24 9.62
C SER A 186 10.85 -8.34 9.33
N GLU A 187 11.65 -8.43 10.39
CA GLU A 187 13.07 -8.82 10.32
C GLU A 187 13.89 -7.94 9.37
N SER A 188 13.98 -6.64 9.66
CA SER A 188 14.97 -5.80 8.99
C SER A 188 16.38 -6.24 9.40
N LEU A 189 17.35 -6.13 8.49
CA LEU A 189 18.74 -6.44 8.79
C LEU A 189 19.37 -5.28 9.56
N ASN A 190 19.62 -5.47 10.85
CA ASN A 190 20.35 -4.50 11.66
C ASN A 190 21.87 -4.76 11.59
N SER A 191 22.70 -3.72 11.74
CA SER A 191 24.18 -3.82 11.69
C SER A 191 24.70 -4.56 10.45
N SER A 192 24.06 -4.32 9.31
CA SER A 192 24.40 -4.89 8.01
C SER A 192 25.19 -3.86 7.18
N PHE A 193 25.03 -3.89 5.85
CA PHE A 193 25.74 -3.04 4.88
C PHE A 193 25.21 -1.59 4.75
N ASN A 194 24.51 -1.06 5.76
CA ASN A 194 24.00 0.31 5.66
C ASN A 194 25.13 1.31 5.96
N GLY A 195 25.42 2.20 4.99
CA GLY A 195 26.45 3.23 5.13
C GLY A 195 26.17 4.28 6.22
N LYS A 196 24.96 4.30 6.80
CA LYS A 196 24.57 5.18 7.91
C LYS A 196 24.75 4.51 9.30
N GLY A 197 25.35 3.33 9.36
CA GLY A 197 25.45 2.52 10.58
C GLY A 197 24.21 1.66 10.83
N ASP A 198 23.97 1.24 12.07
CA ASP A 198 22.86 0.35 12.44
C ASP A 198 21.50 0.86 11.96
N HIS A 199 20.94 0.17 10.96
CA HIS A 199 19.69 0.55 10.28
C HIS A 199 18.82 -0.68 10.04
N GLY A 200 18.15 -1.15 11.08
CA GLY A 200 17.09 -2.15 10.95
C GLY A 200 15.70 -1.53 11.11
N TYR A 201 15.11 -0.96 10.06
CA TYR A 201 13.82 -0.25 10.17
C TYR A 201 12.63 -0.97 9.50
N ALA A 202 11.44 -0.86 10.10
CA ALA A 202 10.22 -1.29 9.42
C ALA A 202 9.87 -0.30 8.31
N GLY A 203 9.66 0.98 8.66
CA GLY A 203 9.47 2.04 7.68
C GLY A 203 8.87 3.33 8.23
N VAL A 204 8.82 4.32 7.35
CA VAL A 204 8.08 5.58 7.56
C VAL A 204 6.72 5.46 6.91
N TRP A 205 5.65 5.63 7.69
CA TRP A 205 4.26 5.43 7.29
C TRP A 205 3.49 6.75 7.44
N GLY A 206 2.88 7.24 6.37
CA GLY A 206 2.20 8.53 6.34
C GLY A 206 1.42 8.75 5.07
N GLY A 207 1.00 9.99 4.84
CA GLY A 207 0.23 10.37 3.67
C GLY A 207 -1.04 11.14 3.99
N GLN A 208 -1.54 11.85 2.98
CA GLN A 208 -2.84 12.48 2.96
C GLN A 208 -3.95 11.44 2.73
N TYR A 209 -4.66 11.09 3.81
CA TYR A 209 -5.68 10.04 3.85
C TYR A 209 -5.06 8.66 3.61
N ALA A 210 -4.38 8.16 4.63
CA ALA A 210 -3.68 6.88 4.61
C ALA A 210 -4.24 5.93 5.68
N SER A 211 -4.53 4.69 5.31
CA SER A 211 -5.00 3.64 6.23
C SER A 211 -3.94 2.55 6.37
N TYR A 212 -3.66 2.15 7.59
CA TYR A 212 -2.69 1.12 7.94
C TYR A 212 -3.33 0.18 8.96
N HIS A 213 -3.77 -1.01 8.54
CA HIS A 213 -4.49 -1.89 9.46
C HIS A 213 -4.31 -3.38 9.27
N HIS A 214 -4.47 -4.13 10.37
CA HIS A 214 -4.34 -5.59 10.37
C HIS A 214 -2.97 -6.08 9.88
N ASN A 215 -1.92 -5.28 10.05
CA ASN A 215 -0.57 -5.65 9.69
C ASN A 215 0.18 -6.23 10.90
N LEU A 216 1.08 -7.18 10.64
CA LEU A 216 2.09 -7.62 11.59
C LEU A 216 3.39 -6.90 11.32
N ILE A 217 3.91 -6.21 12.32
CA ILE A 217 5.16 -5.45 12.29
C ILE A 217 6.07 -6.03 13.37
N ALA A 218 7.17 -6.71 12.99
CA ALA A 218 7.93 -7.50 13.97
C ALA A 218 9.44 -7.45 13.77
N HIS A 219 10.19 -7.45 14.87
CA HIS A 219 11.65 -7.63 14.85
C HIS A 219 12.38 -6.52 14.07
N HIS A 220 12.09 -5.27 14.41
CA HIS A 220 12.76 -4.09 13.87
C HIS A 220 13.50 -3.34 14.97
N HIS A 221 14.72 -2.86 14.69
CA HIS A 221 15.53 -2.15 15.66
C HIS A 221 14.95 -0.77 16.00
N SER A 222 14.50 -0.02 15.01
CA SER A 222 13.85 1.28 15.19
C SER A 222 12.86 1.52 14.06
N ARG A 223 12.12 2.64 14.07
CA ARG A 223 11.01 2.91 13.15
C ARG A 223 10.15 1.65 12.96
N ALA A 224 9.84 1.00 14.09
CA ALA A 224 8.88 -0.09 14.10
C ALA A 224 7.61 0.44 13.43
N ILE A 225 7.17 1.65 13.80
CA ILE A 225 6.50 2.59 12.90
C ILE A 225 7.00 4.01 13.19
N ARG A 226 7.36 4.76 12.13
CA ARG A 226 7.53 6.22 12.22
C ARG A 226 6.48 6.92 11.37
N PHE A 227 5.66 7.77 11.96
CA PHE A 227 4.70 8.57 11.22
C PHE A 227 5.37 9.78 10.55
N ASN A 228 5.08 10.03 9.27
CA ASN A 228 5.71 11.12 8.49
C ASN A 228 5.32 12.52 9.01
N GLY A 229 4.05 12.72 9.37
CA GLY A 229 3.49 14.06 9.61
C GLY A 229 3.06 14.77 8.32
N ALA A 230 2.68 16.04 8.44
CA ALA A 230 2.32 16.90 7.33
C ALA A 230 3.59 17.51 6.71
N ARG A 231 4.14 16.83 5.71
CA ARG A 231 5.41 17.16 5.05
C ARG A 231 5.21 17.33 3.54
N ALA A 232 5.95 18.25 2.93
CA ALA A 232 5.98 18.42 1.47
C ALA A 232 4.57 18.52 0.84
N HIS A 233 4.13 17.49 0.12
CA HIS A 233 2.82 17.45 -0.54
C HIS A 233 1.66 17.00 0.38
N ASP A 234 1.97 16.48 1.58
CA ASP A 234 1.01 16.08 2.60
C ASP A 234 0.54 17.28 3.43
N THR A 235 -0.26 18.17 2.84
CA THR A 235 -0.80 19.34 3.58
C THR A 235 -1.82 18.94 4.64
N THR A 236 -2.45 17.78 4.52
CA THR A 236 -3.37 17.22 5.51
C THR A 236 -3.07 15.74 5.69
N ALA A 237 -2.07 15.44 6.52
CA ALA A 237 -1.64 14.07 6.82
C ALA A 237 -2.63 13.42 7.80
N VAL A 238 -3.76 12.95 7.29
CA VAL A 238 -4.73 12.14 8.04
C VAL A 238 -4.34 10.68 7.91
N VAL A 239 -3.84 10.12 9.01
CA VAL A 239 -3.39 8.73 9.11
C VAL A 239 -4.32 7.96 10.04
N ASP A 240 -4.83 6.85 9.53
CA ASP A 240 -5.64 5.90 10.27
C ASP A 240 -4.88 4.59 10.50
N TYR A 241 -4.37 4.41 11.72
CA TYR A 241 -3.52 3.28 12.10
C TYR A 241 -4.22 2.42 13.14
N ARG A 242 -4.70 1.25 12.72
CA ARG A 242 -5.59 0.44 13.57
C ARG A 242 -5.44 -1.07 13.45
N ASN A 243 -5.73 -1.81 14.52
CA ASN A 243 -5.72 -3.28 14.52
C ASN A 243 -4.40 -3.91 14.07
N ASN A 244 -3.27 -3.21 14.21
CA ASN A 244 -1.95 -3.76 13.88
C ASN A 244 -1.35 -4.47 15.10
N VAL A 245 -0.46 -5.43 14.84
CA VAL A 245 0.37 -6.08 15.85
C VAL A 245 1.80 -5.60 15.70
N ILE A 246 2.38 -5.07 16.78
CA ILE A 246 3.76 -4.63 16.83
C ILE A 246 4.51 -5.46 17.87
N TYR A 247 5.54 -6.17 17.44
CA TYR A 247 6.27 -7.10 18.28
C TYR A 247 7.79 -6.90 18.24
N ASN A 248 8.42 -6.95 19.42
CA ASN A 248 9.88 -7.05 19.58
C ASN A 248 10.64 -5.92 18.84
N TRP A 249 10.25 -4.66 19.09
CA TRP A 249 11.01 -3.49 18.62
C TRP A 249 12.27 -3.29 19.46
N GLY A 250 13.28 -2.61 18.91
CA GLY A 250 14.54 -2.32 19.59
C GLY A 250 14.53 -0.98 20.35
N ASN A 251 15.36 -0.04 19.87
CA ASN A 251 15.93 1.06 20.65
C ASN A 251 14.99 2.28 20.86
N MET A 252 14.03 2.52 19.97
CA MET A 252 13.21 3.73 20.03
C MET A 252 11.86 3.48 20.72
N TYR A 253 10.77 3.46 19.96
CA TYR A 253 9.42 3.15 20.45
C TYR A 253 8.70 2.25 19.45
N ALA A 254 7.60 1.65 19.87
CA ALA A 254 6.81 0.78 19.00
C ALA A 254 6.12 1.58 17.88
N ALA A 255 5.72 2.81 18.16
CA ALA A 255 5.28 3.79 17.18
C ALA A 255 5.56 5.21 17.68
N TYR A 256 5.96 6.13 16.78
CA TYR A 256 6.26 7.53 17.11
C TYR A 256 6.26 8.37 15.83
N GLY A 257 6.42 9.68 15.96
CA GLY A 257 6.60 10.60 14.84
C GLY A 257 5.43 11.58 14.71
N ASN A 258 5.04 11.93 13.49
CA ASN A 258 4.00 12.93 13.20
C ASN A 258 4.36 14.36 13.68
N GLU A 259 5.62 14.58 14.06
CA GLU A 259 6.15 15.85 14.56
C GLU A 259 6.31 16.91 13.47
N VAL A 260 6.47 16.47 12.21
CA VAL A 260 6.64 17.37 11.07
C VAL A 260 5.29 17.96 10.70
N VAL A 261 5.17 19.28 10.80
CA VAL A 261 4.01 20.04 10.33
C VAL A 261 4.50 21.29 9.60
N ILE A 262 4.40 21.30 8.27
CA ILE A 262 4.70 22.48 7.46
C ILE A 262 3.73 23.64 7.77
N PRO A 263 4.09 24.90 7.51
CA PRO A 263 3.17 26.03 7.65
C PRO A 263 1.84 25.79 6.91
N GLY A 264 0.72 25.90 7.62
CA GLY A 264 -0.62 25.60 7.09
C GLY A 264 -0.96 24.11 6.93
N GLY A 265 -0.03 23.21 7.27
CA GLY A 265 -0.23 21.77 7.28
C GLY A 265 -0.95 21.28 8.55
N ARG A 266 -1.53 20.08 8.48
CA ARG A 266 -2.14 19.42 9.64
C ARG A 266 -1.80 17.92 9.67
N GLY A 267 -1.13 17.48 10.73
CA GLY A 267 -0.97 16.06 11.05
C GLY A 267 -2.11 15.57 11.96
N GLN A 268 -2.80 14.52 11.57
CA GLN A 268 -3.86 13.88 12.36
C GLN A 268 -3.66 12.37 12.35
N LEU A 269 -3.56 11.78 13.53
CA LEU A 269 -3.28 10.37 13.69
C LEU A 269 -4.36 9.70 14.54
N ASN A 270 -5.05 8.72 13.96
CA ASN A 270 -5.93 7.82 14.71
C ASN A 270 -5.13 6.56 15.06
N LEU A 271 -5.02 6.24 16.35
CA LEU A 271 -4.36 5.04 16.87
C LEU A 271 -5.42 4.18 17.57
N ILE A 272 -6.00 3.20 16.88
CA ILE A 272 -7.15 2.45 17.39
C ILE A 272 -6.84 0.95 17.46
N ASN A 273 -7.02 0.32 18.63
CA ASN A 273 -6.97 -1.14 18.79
C ASN A 273 -5.69 -1.83 18.27
N ASN A 274 -4.54 -1.16 18.32
CA ASN A 274 -3.27 -1.79 18.00
C ASN A 274 -2.74 -2.56 19.22
N TYR A 275 -2.15 -3.72 18.98
CA TYR A 275 -1.55 -4.56 20.01
C TYR A 275 -0.03 -4.42 19.99
N TYR A 276 0.56 -4.11 21.14
CA TYR A 276 1.99 -3.90 21.29
C TYR A 276 2.55 -4.88 22.31
N LYS A 277 3.57 -5.62 21.91
CA LYS A 277 4.26 -6.57 22.79
C LYS A 277 5.77 -6.41 22.66
N GLY A 278 6.41 -5.98 23.74
CA GLY A 278 7.87 -6.01 23.83
C GLY A 278 8.38 -7.45 23.75
N GLY A 279 9.60 -7.62 23.25
CA GLY A 279 10.28 -8.93 23.17
C GLY A 279 11.73 -8.84 23.65
N PRO A 280 12.55 -9.88 23.45
CA PRO A 280 13.95 -9.90 23.86
C PRO A 280 14.80 -8.72 23.35
N ALA A 281 14.45 -8.12 22.21
CA ALA A 281 15.14 -6.94 21.68
C ALA A 281 14.68 -5.62 22.31
N THR A 282 13.55 -5.61 23.02
CA THR A 282 12.93 -4.39 23.57
C THR A 282 13.54 -4.04 24.93
N PRO A 283 14.19 -2.87 25.09
CA PRO A 283 14.69 -2.44 26.39
C PRO A 283 13.57 -2.35 27.43
N ALA A 284 13.82 -2.81 28.65
CA ALA A 284 12.80 -2.84 29.71
C ALA A 284 12.16 -1.45 29.96
N ALA A 285 12.97 -0.38 29.93
CA ALA A 285 12.50 0.99 30.08
C ALA A 285 11.57 1.46 28.92
N LYS A 286 11.64 0.80 27.76
CA LYS A 286 10.83 1.10 26.58
C LYS A 286 9.63 0.17 26.42
N ALA A 287 9.64 -1.00 27.05
CA ALA A 287 8.47 -1.87 27.10
C ALA A 287 7.27 -1.19 27.81
N ALA A 288 7.54 -0.28 28.75
CA ALA A 288 6.52 0.52 29.44
C ALA A 288 6.06 1.77 28.65
N VAL A 289 6.76 2.16 27.59
CA VAL A 289 6.48 3.37 26.80
C VAL A 289 6.31 2.98 25.34
N LEU A 290 5.06 2.82 24.92
CA LEU A 290 4.71 2.35 23.57
C LEU A 290 4.78 3.46 22.51
N PHE A 291 4.47 4.69 22.92
CA PHE A 291 4.38 5.88 22.09
C PHE A 291 5.22 7.01 22.67
N SER A 292 5.68 7.92 21.81
CA SER A 292 6.35 9.17 22.19
C SER A 292 5.87 10.32 21.32
#